data_AF-A0A3M0KZB9-F1
#
_entry.id   AF-A0A3M0KZB9-F1
#
_cell.length_a   1.000
_cell.length_b   1.000
_cell.length_c   1.000
_cell.angle_alpha   90.00
_cell.angle_beta   90.00
_cell.angle_gamma   90.00
#
_symmetry.space_group_name_H-M   'P 1'
#
loop_
_entity.id
_entity.type
_entity.pdbx_description
1 polymer ?
#
loop_
_entity_poly.entity_id
_entity_poly.type
_entity_poly.pdbx_seq_one_letter_code
_entity_poly.pdbx_strand_id
1 'polypeptide(L)' 'MLPPGDLMGIYELPVIASSRETVRPCKSPVVGPDFLQGDCTKARQKLNWKPRVTFDELVREMVDADVELMRNNPNA' A
#
# COMPACT_ATOMS: atom_id res chain seq x y z
N MET A 1 -32.14 42.93 5.48
CA MET A 1 -31.29 44.13 5.64
C MET A 1 -30.30 43.83 6.75
N LEU A 2 -29.14 43.24 6.42
CA LEU A 2 -28.08 42.93 7.40
C LEU A 2 -27.04 44.04 7.36
N PRO A 3 -26.57 44.53 8.52
CA PRO A 3 -25.67 45.67 8.61
C PRO A 3 -24.23 45.32 8.17
N PRO A 4 -23.48 46.30 7.64
CA PRO A 4 -22.08 46.16 7.27
C PRO A 4 -21.17 46.49 8.46
N GLY A 5 -20.15 45.67 8.72
CA GLY A 5 -19.13 45.99 9.73
C GLY A 5 -18.26 44.80 10.14
N ASP A 6 -17.20 44.58 9.38
CA ASP A 6 -15.90 44.03 9.80
C ASP A 6 -15.85 42.71 10.57
N LEU A 7 -15.94 41.62 9.80
CA LEU A 7 -15.15 40.41 10.05
C LEU A 7 -14.35 40.08 8.78
N MET A 8 -13.49 41.00 8.38
CA MET A 8 -12.44 40.77 7.39
C MET A 8 -11.14 40.52 8.14
N GLY A 9 -10.47 39.39 7.91
CA GLY A 9 -9.03 39.33 8.23
C GLY A 9 -8.32 38.00 8.43
N ILE A 10 -8.93 36.82 8.24
CA ILE A 10 -8.16 35.55 8.35
C ILE A 10 -8.28 34.58 7.17
N TYR A 11 -9.03 34.93 6.13
CA TYR A 11 -9.03 34.18 4.87
C TYR A 11 -8.37 35.04 3.81
N GLU A 12 -7.04 34.95 3.71
CA GLU A 12 -6.22 35.12 2.49
C GLU A 12 -4.80 35.53 2.91
N LEU A 13 -3.94 34.51 3.15
CA LEU A 13 -2.52 34.63 2.90
C LEU A 13 -2.02 33.36 2.18
N PRO A 14 -1.00 33.51 1.33
CA PRO A 14 -0.94 32.79 0.06
C PRO A 14 -0.17 31.47 0.16
N VAL A 15 -0.42 30.64 -0.84
CA VAL A 15 0.33 29.45 -1.24
C VAL A 15 1.85 29.69 -1.17
N ILE A 16 2.55 29.20 -0.13
CA ILE A 16 3.94 28.71 -0.22
C ILE A 16 4.21 27.72 0.96
N ALA A 17 4.98 26.66 0.68
CA ALA A 17 5.55 25.63 1.58
C ALA A 17 4.80 24.28 1.66
N SER A 18 4.75 23.59 0.51
CA SER A 18 4.68 22.12 0.46
C SER A 18 6.05 21.53 0.85
N SER A 19 6.38 21.56 2.15
CA SER A 19 7.54 20.87 2.72
C SER A 19 7.37 20.70 4.22
N ARG A 20 6.37 19.91 4.62
CA ARG A 20 6.37 19.21 5.91
C ARG A 20 5.91 17.79 5.66
N GLU A 21 6.87 17.04 5.15
CA GLU A 21 7.08 15.61 5.34
C GLU A 21 6.05 14.96 6.27
N THR A 22 5.01 14.39 5.66
CA THR A 22 4.11 13.45 6.31
C THR A 22 4.97 12.28 6.78
N VAL A 23 5.38 12.29 8.05
CA VAL A 23 5.91 11.10 8.72
C VAL A 23 4.80 10.05 8.63
N ARG A 24 4.96 9.13 7.69
CA ARG A 24 4.04 8.01 7.53
C ARG A 24 4.10 7.23 8.85
N PRO A 25 2.98 7.00 9.55
CA PRO A 25 3.01 6.16 10.73
C PRO A 25 3.54 4.80 10.29
N CYS A 26 4.71 4.45 10.83
CA CYS A 26 5.35 3.17 10.58
C CYS A 26 4.32 2.08 10.92
N LYS A 27 3.81 1.37 9.92
CA LYS A 27 2.90 0.24 10.10
C LYS A 27 3.69 -0.92 10.72
N SER A 28 4.01 -0.81 12.00
CA SER A 28 4.43 -1.96 12.79
C SER A 28 3.22 -2.39 13.61
N PRO A 29 2.52 -3.47 13.23
CA PRO A 29 1.51 -4.04 14.12
C PRO A 29 2.24 -4.44 15.41
N VAL A 30 1.81 -3.85 16.53
CA VAL A 30 2.42 -4.05 17.87
C VAL A 30 2.37 -5.52 18.33
N VAL A 31 1.53 -6.31 17.66
CA VAL A 31 1.45 -7.77 17.76
C VAL A 31 1.29 -8.33 16.35
N GLY A 32 2.27 -9.10 15.89
CA GLY A 32 2.19 -9.86 14.63
C GLY A 32 1.51 -11.20 14.87
N PRO A 33 0.98 -11.87 13.82
CA PRO A 33 0.55 -13.25 13.97
C PRO A 33 1.79 -14.16 14.06
N ASP A 34 1.91 -14.92 15.14
CA ASP A 34 3.11 -15.71 15.45
C ASP A 34 3.36 -16.86 14.45
N PHE A 35 2.31 -17.37 13.79
CA PHE A 35 2.44 -18.48 12.83
C PHE A 35 1.21 -18.59 11.90
N LEU A 36 1.42 -18.60 10.59
CA LEU A 36 0.37 -18.88 9.60
C LEU A 36 0.73 -20.13 8.78
N GLN A 37 -0.04 -21.20 8.96
CA GLN A 37 0.03 -22.40 8.14
C GLN A 37 -1.37 -22.85 7.74
N GLY A 38 -1.67 -22.86 6.44
CA GLY A 38 -2.95 -23.29 5.90
C GLY A 38 -2.95 -24.76 5.49
N ASP A 39 -3.94 -25.54 5.95
CA ASP A 39 -4.18 -26.90 5.47
C ASP A 39 -5.19 -26.90 4.30
N CYS A 40 -4.71 -27.24 3.11
CA CYS A 40 -5.53 -27.31 1.89
C CYS A 40 -6.04 -28.73 1.55
N THR A 41 -6.00 -29.68 2.49
CA THR A 41 -6.44 -31.08 2.28
C THR A 41 -7.90 -31.20 1.82
N LYS A 42 -8.82 -30.39 2.36
CA LYS A 42 -10.23 -30.38 1.95
C LYS A 42 -10.42 -29.99 0.48
N ALA A 43 -9.65 -29.02 -0.01
CA ALA A 43 -9.70 -28.56 -1.41
C ALA A 43 -9.11 -29.62 -2.34
N ARG A 44 -8.02 -30.28 -1.93
CA ARG A 44 -7.45 -31.43 -2.66
C ARG A 44 -8.47 -32.56 -2.85
N GLN A 45 -9.20 -32.93 -1.81
CA GLN A 45 -10.14 -34.06 -1.85
C GLN A 45 -11.43 -33.76 -2.62
N LYS A 46 -12.04 -32.58 -2.40
CA LYS A 46 -13.36 -32.26 -2.97
C LYS A 46 -13.30 -31.62 -4.34
N LEU A 47 -12.24 -30.86 -4.61
CA LEU A 47 -12.11 -30.04 -5.83
C LEU A 47 -10.97 -30.53 -6.73
N ASN A 48 -10.29 -31.62 -6.35
CA ASN A 48 -9.07 -32.09 -7.00
C ASN A 48 -8.04 -30.96 -7.22
N TRP A 49 -8.05 -29.97 -6.33
CA TRP A 49 -7.29 -28.74 -6.47
C TRP A 49 -5.87 -28.93 -5.95
N LYS A 50 -4.88 -28.50 -6.74
CA LYS A 50 -3.46 -28.51 -6.37
C LYS A 50 -2.81 -27.16 -6.68
N PRO A 51 -1.88 -26.68 -5.84
CA PRO A 51 -1.09 -25.50 -6.17
C PRO A 51 -0.30 -25.78 -7.46
N ARG A 52 -0.31 -24.81 -8.37
CA ARG A 52 0.38 -24.90 -9.67
C ARG A 52 1.77 -24.29 -9.65
N VAL A 53 2.01 -23.38 -8.72
CA VAL A 53 3.23 -22.59 -8.61
C VAL A 53 3.85 -22.88 -7.24
N THR A 54 5.15 -23.15 -7.22
CA THR A 54 5.93 -23.30 -5.99
C THR A 54 6.31 -21.94 -5.42
N PHE A 55 6.78 -21.91 -4.17
CA PHE A 55 7.21 -20.66 -3.55
C PHE A 55 8.37 -20.00 -4.33
N ASP A 56 9.36 -20.79 -4.72
CA ASP A 56 10.54 -20.29 -5.43
C ASP A 56 10.20 -19.74 -6.82
N GLU A 57 9.30 -20.41 -7.55
CA GLU A 57 8.80 -19.94 -8.84
C GLU A 57 8.05 -18.61 -8.70
N LEU A 58 7.21 -18.48 -7.67
CA LEU A 58 6.47 -17.25 -7.40
C LEU A 58 7.42 -16.09 -7.11
N VAL A 59 8.42 -16.29 -6.24
CA VAL A 59 9.42 -15.25 -5.92
C VAL A 59 10.17 -14.83 -7.17
N ARG A 60 10.57 -15.80 -8.01
CA ARG A 60 11.26 -15.51 -9.27
C ARG A 60 10.40 -14.68 -10.22
N GLU A 61 9.15 -15.08 -10.43
CA GLU A 61 8.21 -14.37 -11.30
C GLU A 61 7.98 -12.92 -10.83
N MET A 62 7.83 -12.70 -9.53
CA MET A 62 7.66 -11.37 -8.94
C MET A 62 8.90 -10.50 -9.16
N VAL A 63 10.11 -11.02 -8.89
CA VAL A 63 11.36 -10.27 -9.04
C VAL A 63 11.63 -9.95 -10.51
N ASP A 64 11.44 -10.92 -11.40
CA ASP A 64 11.66 -10.72 -12.83
C ASP A 64 10.71 -9.63 -13.38
N ALA A 65 9.45 -9.63 -12.97
CA ALA A 65 8.46 -8.62 -13.33
C ALA A 65 8.83 -7.22 -12.81
N ASP A 66 9.26 -7.11 -11.55
CA ASP A 66 9.69 -5.83 -10.96
C ASP A 66 10.93 -5.26 -11.65
N VAL A 67 11.90 -6.13 -12.00
CA VAL A 67 13.12 -5.71 -12.73
C VAL A 67 12.76 -5.21 -14.13
N GLU A 68 11.84 -5.86 -14.83
CA GLU A 68 11.36 -5.40 -16.13
C GLU A 68 10.62 -4.06 -16.01
N LEU A 69 9.76 -3.92 -15.00
CA LEU A 69 9.03 -2.68 -14.74
C LEU A 69 9.98 -1.49 -14.50
N MET A 70 11.01 -1.67 -13.67
CA MET A 70 11.98 -0.63 -13.35
C MET A 70 12.88 -0.26 -14.54
N ARG A 71 13.17 -1.20 -15.43
CA ARG A 71 13.89 -0.92 -16.69
C ARG A 71 13.07 -0.03 -17.62
N ASN A 72 11.75 -0.22 -17.65
CA ASN A 72 10.86 0.49 -18.56
C ASN A 72 10.36 1.83 -18.00
N ASN A 73 10.22 1.95 -16.68
CA ASN A 73 9.82 3.18 -16.02
C ASN A 73 10.52 3.31 -14.64
N PRO A 74 11.60 4.10 -14.53
CA PRO A 74 12.36 4.23 -13.28
C PRO A 74 11.62 4.98 -12.16
N ASN A 75 10.41 5.51 -12.44
CA ASN A 75 9.55 6.20 -11.48
C ASN A 75 8.26 5.41 -11.15
N ALA A 76 8.20 4.11 -11.51
CA ALA A 76 7.08 3.23 -11.17
C ALA A 76 7.01 2.91 -9.67
#